data_AF-A0A972KWC3-F1
#
_entry.id   AF-A0A972KWC3-F1
#
_cell.length_a   1.000
_cell.length_b   1.000
_cell.length_c   1.000
_cell.angle_alpha   90.00
_cell.angle_beta   90.00
_cell.angle_gamma   90.00
#
_symmetry.space_group_name_H-M   'P 1'
#
loop_
_entity.id
_entity.type
_entity.pdbx_description
1 polymer ?
#
loop_
_entity_poly.entity_id
_entity_poly.type
_entity_poly.pdbx_seq_one_letter_code
_entity_poly.pdbx_strand_id
1 'polypeptide(L)'
;MKKLLPILFTLLLVPGISLAQQSGSYASSSAGASQPRPTPDAVLRMGIEDLQTFLKSDKSGNQEALIGLIRARIAPQFDIYALARWSGGYWYGQMNPEQRKAFTIKLAK
;
A
#
# COMPACT_ATOMS: atom_id res chain seq x y z
N MET A 1 0.10 70.24 28.25
CA MET A 1 -0.14 69.79 26.86
C MET A 1 0.99 68.87 26.45
N LYS A 2 0.67 67.68 25.88
CA LYS A 2 1.50 66.91 24.92
C LYS A 2 2.92 66.47 25.40
N LYS A 3 3.31 65.19 25.53
CA LYS A 3 2.74 63.89 25.16
C LYS A 3 3.34 62.84 26.10
N LEU A 4 2.51 61.93 26.58
CA LEU A 4 2.87 60.64 27.17
C LEU A 4 2.91 59.56 26.07
N LEU A 5 3.53 58.42 26.39
CA LEU A 5 3.46 57.10 25.72
C LEU A 5 4.53 56.81 24.62
N PRO A 6 4.97 55.55 24.42
CA PRO A 6 5.61 54.63 25.38
C PRO A 6 6.86 53.90 24.80
N ILE A 7 7.84 53.52 25.62
CA ILE A 7 8.17 52.13 26.05
C ILE A 7 7.41 51.01 25.30
N LEU A 8 8.03 50.38 24.29
CA LEU A 8 7.90 48.93 24.02
C LEU A 8 8.90 48.46 22.93
N PHE A 9 10.20 48.56 23.18
CA PHE A 9 11.17 47.82 22.36
C PHE A 9 11.29 46.41 22.94
N THR A 10 10.36 45.56 22.51
CA THR A 10 10.29 44.15 22.84
C THR A 10 11.52 43.44 22.26
N LEU A 11 12.49 43.23 23.15
CA LEU A 11 13.44 42.13 23.22
C LEU A 11 13.15 40.97 22.23
N LEU A 12 13.70 41.02 21.02
CA LEU A 12 13.87 39.84 20.17
C LEU A 12 15.21 39.17 20.52
N LEU A 13 15.24 38.53 21.70
CA LEU A 13 16.25 37.53 22.02
C LEU A 13 15.70 36.17 21.54
N VAL A 14 16.06 35.77 20.33
CA VAL A 14 15.94 34.38 19.89
C VAL A 14 17.22 33.66 20.35
N PRO A 15 17.17 32.69 21.28
CA PRO A 15 18.30 31.78 21.45
C PRO A 15 18.36 30.87 20.23
N GLY A 16 19.41 31.04 19.42
CA GLY A 16 19.75 30.12 18.35
C GLY A 16 20.12 28.76 18.93
N ILE A 17 19.17 27.84 18.96
CA ILE A 17 19.43 26.43 19.28
C ILE A 17 20.17 25.84 18.08
N SER A 18 21.49 25.85 18.13
CA SER A 18 22.32 25.02 17.26
C SER A 18 22.22 23.59 17.74
N LEU A 19 21.36 22.78 17.09
CA LEU A 19 21.43 21.32 17.22
C LEU A 19 22.68 20.87 16.47
N ALA A 20 23.78 20.67 17.20
CA ALA A 20 24.94 19.97 16.71
C ALA A 20 24.50 18.57 16.24
N GLN A 21 24.75 18.31 14.96
CA GLN A 21 24.45 17.10 14.24
C GLN A 21 25.20 15.93 14.87
N GLN A 22 24.54 15.21 15.77
CA GLN A 22 25.05 14.00 16.38
C GLN A 22 25.26 12.98 15.26
N SER A 23 26.52 12.61 15.03
CA SER A 23 26.93 11.62 14.05
C SER A 23 26.33 10.26 14.41
N GLY A 24 25.11 10.04 13.92
CA GLY A 24 24.43 8.76 13.96
C GLY A 24 25.30 7.77 13.19
N SER A 25 26.00 6.92 13.92
CA SER A 25 26.49 5.66 13.38
C SER A 25 25.25 4.91 12.89
N TYR A 26 25.10 4.80 11.58
CA TYR A 26 24.07 3.97 10.96
C TYR A 26 24.38 2.52 11.31
N ALA A 27 23.85 2.06 12.44
CA ALA A 27 23.72 0.65 12.71
C ALA A 27 22.87 0.08 11.57
N SER A 28 23.54 -0.62 10.64
CA SER A 28 22.90 -1.41 9.60
C SER A 28 22.16 -2.55 10.27
N SER A 29 20.91 -2.32 10.65
CA SER A 29 19.96 -3.33 11.07
C SER A 29 19.50 -4.13 9.85
N SER A 30 20.41 -4.86 9.19
CA SER A 30 20.08 -5.73 8.06
C SER A 30 20.21 -7.20 8.46
N ALA A 31 19.34 -7.62 9.37
CA ALA A 31 19.03 -9.03 9.56
C ALA A 31 17.53 -9.19 9.85
N GLY A 32 16.70 -8.51 9.06
CA GLY A 32 15.30 -8.89 8.94
C GLY A 32 15.27 -10.24 8.25
N ALA A 33 15.01 -11.31 9.01
CA ALA A 33 14.81 -12.64 8.49
C ALA A 33 13.78 -12.55 7.35
N SER A 34 14.27 -12.68 6.12
CA SER A 34 13.43 -12.67 4.93
C SER A 34 12.64 -13.97 4.98
N GLN A 35 11.41 -13.90 5.49
CA GLN A 35 10.51 -15.05 5.48
C GLN A 35 10.47 -15.60 4.05
N PRO A 36 10.75 -16.90 3.85
CA PRO A 36 10.74 -17.50 2.52
C PRO A 36 9.38 -17.23 1.88
N ARG A 37 9.38 -16.53 0.75
CA ARG A 37 8.14 -16.38 -0.04
C ARG A 37 7.77 -17.76 -0.57
N PRO A 38 6.49 -18.18 -0.50
CA PRO A 38 6.05 -19.44 -1.04
C PRO A 38 6.35 -19.51 -2.55
N THR A 39 6.67 -20.70 -3.03
CA THR A 39 6.89 -20.96 -4.45
C THR A 39 5.58 -20.79 -5.23
N PRO A 40 5.62 -20.48 -6.53
CA PRO A 40 4.41 -20.32 -7.33
C PRO A 40 3.47 -21.55 -7.28
N ASP A 41 4.02 -22.76 -7.28
CA ASP A 41 3.24 -24.00 -7.17
C ASP A 41 2.55 -24.13 -5.81
N ALA A 42 3.21 -23.71 -4.73
CA ALA A 42 2.61 -23.73 -3.39
C ALA A 42 1.45 -22.74 -3.29
N VAL A 43 1.60 -21.53 -3.87
CA VAL A 43 0.52 -20.53 -3.91
C VAL A 43 -0.70 -21.05 -4.67
N LEU A 44 -0.49 -21.66 -5.83
CA LEU A 44 -1.57 -22.27 -6.62
C LEU A 44 -2.26 -23.40 -5.88
N ARG A 45 -1.49 -24.29 -5.24
CA ARG A 45 -2.03 -25.41 -4.46
C ARG A 45 -2.92 -24.92 -3.32
N MET A 46 -2.45 -23.95 -2.54
CA MET A 46 -3.23 -23.35 -1.44
C MET A 46 -4.54 -22.74 -1.95
N GLY A 47 -4.51 -22.02 -3.09
CA GLY A 47 -5.71 -21.43 -3.67
C GLY A 47 -6.74 -22.48 -4.13
N ILE A 48 -6.28 -23.58 -4.74
CA ILE A 48 -7.14 -24.69 -5.16
C ILE A 48 -7.75 -25.40 -3.94
N GLU A 49 -6.95 -25.64 -2.89
CA GLU A 49 -7.43 -26.26 -1.64
C GLU A 49 -8.48 -25.39 -0.94
N ASP A 50 -8.28 -24.07 -0.88
CA ASP A 50 -9.26 -23.11 -0.34
C ASP A 50 -10.58 -23.17 -1.12
N LEU A 51 -10.52 -23.24 -2.47
CA LEU A 51 -11.71 -23.38 -3.33
C LEU A 51 -12.42 -24.71 -3.13
N GLN A 52 -11.70 -25.82 -3.07
CA GLN A 52 -12.28 -27.14 -2.84
C GLN A 52 -12.95 -27.22 -1.47
N THR A 53 -12.33 -26.61 -0.45
CA THR A 53 -12.89 -26.53 0.90
C THR A 53 -14.19 -25.72 0.90
N PHE A 54 -14.23 -24.60 0.18
CA PHE A 54 -15.44 -23.82 0.02
C PHE A 54 -16.58 -24.60 -0.66
N LEU A 55 -16.28 -25.32 -1.75
CA LEU A 55 -17.27 -26.12 -2.48
C LEU A 55 -17.87 -27.25 -1.63
N LYS A 56 -17.11 -27.77 -0.65
CA LYS A 56 -17.57 -28.79 0.31
C LYS A 56 -18.31 -28.20 1.51
N SER A 57 -18.34 -26.88 1.67
CA SER A 57 -19.01 -26.22 2.78
C SER A 57 -20.49 -25.96 2.50
N ASP A 58 -21.25 -25.73 3.57
CA ASP A 58 -22.66 -25.31 3.49
C ASP A 58 -22.85 -23.94 2.80
N LYS A 59 -21.76 -23.19 2.58
CA LYS A 59 -21.76 -21.88 1.92
C LYS A 59 -21.51 -21.95 0.42
N SER A 60 -21.34 -23.13 -0.16
CA SER A 60 -20.99 -23.32 -1.58
C SER A 60 -21.96 -22.63 -2.56
N GLY A 61 -23.25 -22.54 -2.21
CA GLY A 61 -24.27 -21.83 -2.99
C GLY A 61 -24.35 -20.32 -2.75
N ASN A 62 -23.57 -19.77 -1.80
CA ASN A 62 -23.61 -18.36 -1.45
C ASN A 62 -22.57 -17.57 -2.25
N GLN A 63 -23.04 -16.81 -3.23
CA GLN A 63 -22.20 -15.99 -4.11
C GLN A 63 -21.35 -14.97 -3.35
N GLU A 64 -21.91 -14.28 -2.35
CA GLU A 64 -21.15 -13.30 -1.54
C GLU A 64 -20.03 -13.96 -0.74
N ALA A 65 -20.27 -15.17 -0.23
CA ALA A 65 -19.25 -15.95 0.46
C ALA A 65 -18.11 -16.36 -0.49
N LEU A 66 -18.43 -16.74 -1.74
CA LEU A 66 -17.43 -17.04 -2.77
C LEU A 66 -16.61 -15.80 -3.13
N ILE A 67 -17.28 -14.66 -3.37
CA ILE A 67 -16.61 -13.38 -3.65
C ILE A 67 -15.68 -12.99 -2.50
N GLY A 68 -16.13 -13.16 -1.25
CA GLY A 68 -15.34 -12.92 -0.05
C GLY A 68 -14.07 -13.78 0.00
N LEU A 69 -14.19 -15.08 -0.30
CA LEU A 69 -13.05 -15.98 -0.38
C LEU A 69 -12.06 -15.58 -1.48
N ILE A 70 -12.57 -15.27 -2.68
CA ILE A 70 -11.73 -14.82 -3.80
C ILE A 70 -10.96 -13.55 -3.39
N ARG A 71 -11.64 -12.55 -2.84
CA ARG A 71 -10.99 -11.29 -2.40
C ARG A 71 -9.97 -11.50 -1.30
N ALA A 72 -10.23 -12.38 -0.34
CA ALA A 72 -9.38 -12.58 0.81
C ALA A 72 -8.16 -13.49 0.55
N ARG A 73 -8.31 -14.49 -0.33
CA ARG A 73 -7.32 -15.57 -0.47
C ARG A 73 -6.66 -15.61 -1.83
N ILE A 74 -7.42 -15.35 -2.88
CA ILE A 74 -6.99 -15.52 -4.28
C ILE A 74 -6.45 -14.22 -4.84
N ALA A 75 -7.24 -13.13 -4.79
CA ALA A 75 -6.89 -11.83 -5.36
C ALA A 75 -5.53 -11.27 -4.88
N PRO A 76 -5.12 -11.39 -3.60
CA PRO A 76 -3.83 -10.87 -3.13
C PRO A 76 -2.61 -11.54 -3.76
N GLN A 77 -2.79 -12.71 -4.37
CA GLN A 77 -1.71 -13.45 -5.03
C GLN A 77 -1.40 -12.92 -6.43
N PHE A 78 -2.26 -12.05 -7.00
CA PHE A 78 -2.10 -11.53 -8.35
C PHE A 78 -1.48 -10.13 -8.36
N ASP A 79 -0.58 -9.90 -9.31
CA ASP A 79 -0.14 -8.56 -9.66
C ASP A 79 -1.23 -7.87 -10.48
N ILE A 80 -2.01 -7.02 -9.81
CA ILE A 80 -3.11 -6.29 -10.42
C ILE A 80 -2.66 -5.33 -11.53
N TYR A 81 -1.43 -4.82 -11.48
CA TYR A 81 -0.91 -3.93 -12.52
C TYR A 81 -0.48 -4.72 -13.76
N ALA A 82 0.10 -5.90 -13.57
CA ALA A 82 0.36 -6.83 -14.66
C ALA A 82 -0.95 -7.26 -15.35
N LEU A 83 -1.96 -7.64 -14.56
CA LEU A 83 -3.29 -7.95 -15.07
C LEU A 83 -3.91 -6.77 -15.82
N ALA A 84 -3.85 -5.56 -15.27
CA ALA A 84 -4.36 -4.37 -15.94
C ALA A 84 -3.66 -4.13 -17.29
N ARG A 85 -2.34 -4.30 -17.35
CA ARG A 85 -1.58 -4.17 -18.60
C ARG A 85 -2.00 -5.20 -19.64
N TRP A 86 -2.16 -6.47 -19.25
CA TRP A 86 -2.56 -7.54 -20.17
C TRP A 86 -4.01 -7.39 -20.64
N SER A 87 -4.93 -7.12 -19.71
CA SER A 87 -6.36 -6.95 -20.02
C SER A 87 -6.62 -5.72 -20.88
N GLY A 88 -5.89 -4.61 -20.64
CA GLY A 88 -6.05 -3.39 -21.44
C GLY A 88 -5.29 -3.40 -22.76
N GLY A 89 -4.28 -4.26 -22.91
CA GLY A 89 -3.54 -4.49 -24.16
C GLY A 89 -3.03 -3.20 -24.81
N TYR A 90 -3.29 -3.06 -26.12
CA TYR A 90 -2.94 -1.87 -26.90
C TYR A 90 -3.46 -0.57 -26.27
N TRP A 91 -4.70 -0.57 -25.77
CA TRP A 91 -5.33 0.61 -25.19
C TRP A 91 -4.71 1.03 -23.87
N TYR A 92 -4.20 0.09 -23.07
CA TYR A 92 -3.47 0.42 -21.85
C TYR A 92 -2.22 1.28 -22.14
N GLY A 93 -1.56 1.03 -23.28
CA GLY A 93 -0.44 1.84 -23.76
C GLY A 93 -0.82 3.30 -24.04
N GLN A 94 -2.04 3.51 -24.57
CA GLN A 94 -2.58 4.83 -24.91
C GLN A 94 -3.13 5.60 -23.70
N MET A 95 -3.38 4.92 -22.58
CA MET A 95 -3.87 5.56 -21.35
C MET A 95 -2.78 6.42 -20.70
N ASN A 96 -3.17 7.60 -20.24
CA ASN A 96 -2.35 8.42 -19.37
C ASN A 96 -2.25 7.78 -17.95
N PRO A 97 -1.35 8.27 -17.06
CA PRO A 97 -1.17 7.67 -15.73
C PRO A 97 -2.44 7.59 -14.88
N GLU A 98 -3.30 8.62 -14.93
CA GLU A 98 -4.54 8.69 -14.16
C GLU A 98 -5.56 7.67 -14.67
N GLN A 99 -5.68 7.53 -15.99
CA GLN A 99 -6.53 6.54 -16.65
C GLN A 99 -6.06 5.12 -16.34
N ARG A 100 -4.75 4.84 -16.36
CA ARG A 100 -4.19 3.54 -15.97
C ARG A 100 -4.52 3.21 -14.51
N LYS A 101 -4.40 4.19 -13.61
CA LYS A 101 -4.78 4.03 -12.21
C LYS A 101 -6.27 3.74 -12.06
N ALA A 102 -7.13 4.52 -12.72
CA ALA A 102 -8.58 4.32 -12.68
C ALA A 102 -9.00 2.95 -13.25
N PHE A 103 -8.38 2.52 -14.35
CA PHE A 103 -8.60 1.22 -14.96
C PHE A 103 -8.19 0.08 -14.02
N THR A 104 -7.00 0.17 -13.41
CA THR A 104 -6.49 -0.83 -12.45
C THR A 104 -7.40 -0.93 -11.23
N ILE A 105 -7.86 0.20 -10.68
CA ILE A 105 -8.80 0.22 -9.54
C ILE A 105 -10.13 -0.43 -9.90
N LYS A 106 -10.65 -0.21 -11.11
CA LYS A 106 -11.90 -0.85 -11.57
C LYS A 106 -11.73 -2.37 -11.74
N LEU A 107 -10.57 -2.82 -12.20
CA LEU A 107 -10.27 -4.24 -12.35
C LEU A 107 -10.15 -4.98 -11.01
N ALA A 108 -9.77 -4.26 -9.95
CA ALA A 108 -9.58 -4.81 -8.61
C ALA A 108 -10.87 -4.89 -7.75
N LYS A 109 -11.97 -4.30 -8.22
CA LYS A 109 -13.26 -4.24 -7.50
C LYS A 109 -14.13 -5.46 -7.83
#